data_AF-A0A061P3U4-F1
#
_entry.id   AF-A0A061P3U4-F1
#
_cell.length_a   1.000
_cell.length_b   1.000
_cell.length_c   1.000
_cell.angle_alpha   90.00
_cell.angle_beta   90.00
_cell.angle_gamma   90.00
#
_symmetry.space_group_name_H-M   'P 1'
#
loop_
_entity.id
_entity.type
_entity.pdbx_description
1 polymer ?
#
loop_
_entity_poly.entity_id
_entity_poly.type
_entity_poly.pdbx_seq_one_letter_code
_entity_poly.pdbx_strand_id
1 'polypeptide(L)' 'MSCHGGDLEGASAPALEGYSEEEVYDAIEQGPGSMPAGLVSGEDAEAVAKYVAQEG' A
#
# COMPACT_ATOMS: atom_id res chain seq x y z
N MET A 1 -4.28 4.36 -7.11
CA MET A 1 -4.03 3.63 -8.38
C MET A 1 -2.90 4.20 -9.23
N SER A 2 -2.46 5.46 -9.07
CA SER A 2 -1.43 6.06 -9.96
C SER A 2 -0.02 5.45 -9.84
N CYS A 3 0.32 4.80 -8.72
CA CYS A 3 1.66 4.24 -8.47
C CYS A 3 1.70 2.73 -8.67
N HIS A 4 0.79 2.00 -8.03
CA HIS A 4 0.77 0.54 -7.97
C HIS A 4 -0.14 -0.12 -9.01
N GLY A 5 -0.61 0.61 -10.02
CA GLY A 5 -1.57 0.10 -11.01
C GLY A 5 -3.02 0.22 -10.54
N GLY A 6 -3.95 -0.03 -11.47
CA GLY A 6 -5.39 -0.04 -11.19
C GLY A 6 -5.76 -1.18 -10.26
N ASP A 7 -5.21 -2.36 -10.56
CA ASP A 7 -5.49 -3.63 -9.91
C ASP A 7 -4.32 -4.09 -9.03
N LEU A 8 -3.49 -3.16 -8.53
CA LEU A 8 -2.34 -3.43 -7.64
C LEU A 8 -1.20 -4.30 -8.24
N GLU A 9 -1.31 -4.67 -9.51
CA GLU A 9 -0.34 -5.41 -10.33
C GLU A 9 1.01 -4.70 -10.55
N GLY A 10 1.13 -3.45 -10.08
CA GLY A 10 2.30 -2.60 -10.24
C GLY A 10 2.23 -1.73 -11.50
N ALA A 11 2.85 -0.56 -11.42
CA ALA A 11 2.98 0.35 -12.57
C ALA A 11 4.29 1.15 -12.48
N SER A 12 4.22 2.36 -11.90
CA SER A 12 5.42 3.16 -11.61
C SER A 12 6.07 2.78 -10.26
N ALA A 13 5.33 2.05 -9.42
CA ALA A 13 5.79 1.38 -8.22
C ALA A 13 5.53 -0.13 -8.31
N PRO A 14 6.17 -0.96 -7.47
CA PRO A 14 6.03 -2.41 -7.50
C PRO A 14 4.59 -2.89 -7.30
N ALA A 15 4.31 -4.13 -7.74
CA ALA A 15 3.06 -4.81 -7.39
C ALA A 15 2.92 -4.97 -5.87
N LEU A 16 1.69 -5.00 -5.37
CA LEU A 16 1.39 -5.17 -3.95
C LEU A 16 0.87 -6.58 -3.61
N GLU A 17 1.08 -7.53 -4.53
CA GLU A 17 0.73 -8.94 -4.35
C GLU A 17 1.46 -9.60 -3.17
N GLY A 18 0.72 -10.22 -2.25
CA GLY A 18 1.28 -11.09 -1.21
C GLY A 18 1.86 -10.38 0.03
N TYR A 19 1.60 -9.08 0.21
CA TYR A 19 1.92 -8.38 1.46
C TYR A 19 0.79 -8.54 2.49
N SER A 20 1.16 -8.68 3.76
CA SER A 20 0.20 -8.68 4.87
C SER A 20 -0.32 -7.28 5.21
N GLU A 21 -1.47 -7.22 5.88
CA GLU A 21 -2.07 -5.96 6.34
C GLU A 21 -1.09 -5.14 7.20
N GLU A 22 -0.35 -5.79 8.10
CA GLU A 22 0.64 -5.12 8.95
C GLU A 22 1.79 -4.53 8.14
N GLU A 23 2.33 -5.29 7.16
CA GLU A 23 3.40 -4.81 6.28
C GLU A 23 2.96 -3.61 5.43
N VAL A 24 1.72 -3.62 4.94
CA VAL A 24 1.17 -2.50 4.15
C VAL A 24 0.93 -1.28 5.03
N TYR A 25 0.41 -1.46 6.24
CA TYR A 25 0.22 -0.35 7.19
C TYR A 25 1.56 0.30 7.54
N ASP A 26 2.57 -0.50 7.87
CA ASP A 26 3.92 -0.02 8.14
C ASP A 26 4.53 0.70 6.93
N ALA A 27 4.30 0.19 5.71
CA ALA A 27 4.77 0.85 4.50
C ALA A 27 4.09 2.21 4.26
N ILE A 28 2.79 2.33 4.58
CA ILE A 28 2.05 3.60 4.49
C ILE A 28 2.61 4.62 5.49
N GLU A 29 2.88 4.22 6.73
CA GLU A 29 3.40 5.10 7.79
C GLU A 29 4.86 5.48 7.54
N GLN A 30 5.69 4.54 7.08
CA GLN A 30 7.14 4.75 6.96
C GLN A 30 7.61 5.23 5.58
N GLY A 31 6.86 4.93 4.52
CA GLY A 31 7.20 5.29 3.14
C GLY A 31 8.52 4.66 2.65
N PRO A 32 8.56 3.35 2.35
CA PRO A 32 9.78 2.68 1.94
C PRO A 32 10.24 3.08 0.53
N GLY A 33 11.56 3.23 0.37
CA GLY A 33 12.17 3.50 -0.94
C GLY A 33 11.74 4.85 -1.51
N SER A 34 10.97 4.82 -2.59
CA SER A 34 10.41 6.00 -3.24
C SER A 34 8.94 6.27 -2.87
N MET A 35 8.33 5.42 -2.03
CA MET A 35 6.97 5.63 -1.54
C MET A 35 6.98 6.75 -0.49
N PRO A 36 6.19 7.83 -0.65
CA PRO A 36 6.08 8.85 0.38
C PRO A 36 5.41 8.29 1.64
N ALA A 37 5.93 8.66 2.81
CA ALA A 37 5.32 8.35 4.09
C ALA A 37 4.05 9.19 4.34
N GLY A 38 3.10 8.65 5.08
CA GLY A 38 1.91 9.37 5.56
C GLY A 38 0.96 9.82 4.44
N LEU A 39 0.85 9.04 3.35
CA LEU A 39 -0.09 9.30 2.26
C LEU A 39 -1.56 9.23 2.71
N VAL A 40 -1.84 8.32 3.64
CA VAL A 40 -3.08 8.18 4.40
C VAL A 40 -2.70 7.89 5.86
N SER A 41 -3.62 8.09 6.81
CA SER A 41 -3.32 7.94 8.24
C SER A 41 -4.56 7.49 9.03
N GLY A 42 -4.34 6.94 10.22
CA GLY A 42 -5.43 6.50 11.11
C GLY A 42 -6.30 5.41 10.47
N GLU A 43 -7.61 5.52 10.63
CA GLU A 43 -8.58 4.53 10.12
C GLU A 43 -8.49 4.33 8.60
N ASP A 44 -8.12 5.37 7.84
CA ASP A 44 -7.95 5.26 6.38
C ASP A 44 -6.72 4.42 6.02
N ALA A 45 -5.63 4.50 6.81
CA ALA A 45 -4.46 3.66 6.60
C ALA A 45 -4.76 2.18 6.87
N GLU A 46 -5.50 1.90 7.95
CA GLU A 46 -5.96 0.54 8.26
C GLU A 46 -6.88 -0.01 7.16
N ALA A 47 -7.83 0.78 6.67
CA ALA A 47 -8.73 0.36 5.61
C ALA A 47 -8.00 0.06 4.28
N VAL A 48 -7.02 0.89 3.91
CA VAL A 48 -6.18 0.65 2.72
C VAL A 48 -5.33 -0.59 2.90
N ALA A 49 -4.66 -0.73 4.05
CA ALA A 49 -3.81 -1.88 4.35
C ALA A 49 -4.58 -3.20 4.26
N LYS A 50 -5.78 -3.24 4.85
CA LYS A 50 -6.67 -4.38 4.78
C LYS A 50 -7.12 -4.71 3.36
N TYR A 51 -7.46 -3.68 2.57
CA TYR A 51 -7.85 -3.87 1.18
C TYR A 51 -6.70 -4.46 0.35
N VAL A 52 -5.50 -3.92 0.48
CA VAL A 52 -4.32 -4.42 -0.22
C VAL A 52 -4.01 -5.86 0.19
N ALA A 53 -4.11 -6.22 1.46
CA ALA A 53 -3.87 -7.60 1.91
C ALA A 53 -4.93 -8.62 1.42
N GLN A 54 -6.10 -8.16 0.98
CA GLN A 54 -7.18 -9.01 0.45
C GLN A 54 -7.14 -9.16 -1.06
N GLU A 55 -6.82 -8.08 -1.76
CA GLU A 55 -6.88 -8.00 -3.23
C GLU A 55 -5.51 -7.99 -3.91
N GLY A 56 -4.44 -7.76 -3.13
CA GLY A 56 -3.04 -7.87 -3.54
C GLY A 56 -2.58 -9.31 -3.47
#